data_AF-A0A831T3T9-F1
#
_entry.id   AF-A0A831T3T9-F1
#
_cell.length_a   1.000
_cell.length_b   1.000
_cell.length_c   1.000
_cell.angle_alpha   90.00
_cell.angle_beta   90.00
_cell.angle_gamma   90.00
#
_symmetry.space_group_name_H-M   'P 1'
#
loop_
_entity.id
_entity.type
_entity.pdbx_description
1 polymer ?
#
loop_
_entity_poly.entity_id
_entity_poly.type
_entity_poly.pdbx_seq_one_letter_code
_entity_poly.pdbx_strand_id
1 'polypeptide(L)'
;MYVTNREALILIIAALNLSFSIPDQKSDRGVKVKKVASADLLAVLWREPGNISARDLFFGPAGKKHLPRGKFKFIEEDKDGTQPKFKIKDETGVEWKVKIGQEAQPETAATRLLWAVGYFADEVYYLSKLRVENYEEAQPRSGTNLC
;
A
#
# COMPACT_ATOMS: atom_id res chain seq x y z
N MET A 1 3.19 -21.07 53.19
CA MET A 1 2.16 -21.52 52.22
C MET A 1 1.45 -20.29 51.68
N TYR A 2 1.84 -19.79 50.50
CA TYR A 2 1.16 -18.67 49.85
C TYR A 2 0.05 -19.24 48.96
N VAL A 3 -1.21 -19.00 49.34
CA VAL A 3 -2.37 -19.27 48.49
C VAL A 3 -2.50 -18.09 47.53
N THR A 4 -2.04 -18.25 46.29
CA THR A 4 -2.15 -17.23 45.24
C THR A 4 -3.56 -17.23 44.64
N ASN A 5 -4.30 -16.14 44.91
CA ASN A 5 -5.61 -15.82 44.36
C ASN A 5 -5.51 -15.45 42.87
N ARG A 6 -5.90 -16.41 42.02
CA ARG A 6 -5.88 -16.32 40.55
C ARG A 6 -6.87 -15.28 40.01
N GLU A 7 -7.90 -14.99 40.80
CA GLU A 7 -8.94 -14.01 40.48
C GLU A 7 -8.50 -12.55 40.70
N ALA A 8 -7.55 -12.31 41.62
CA ALA A 8 -7.05 -10.96 41.89
C ALA A 8 -6.19 -10.41 40.75
N LEU A 9 -5.55 -11.27 39.95
CA LEU A 9 -4.73 -10.84 38.81
C LEU A 9 -5.58 -10.40 37.61
N ILE A 10 -6.77 -10.99 37.42
CA ILE A 10 -7.67 -10.68 36.29
C ILE A 10 -8.33 -9.31 36.48
N LEU A 11 -8.64 -8.93 37.73
CA LEU A 11 -9.24 -7.62 38.02
C LEU A 11 -8.28 -6.43 37.83
N ILE A 12 -6.97 -6.65 37.98
CA ILE A 12 -5.95 -5.60 37.79
C ILE A 12 -5.74 -5.29 36.30
N ILE A 13 -5.87 -6.29 35.42
CA ILE A 13 -5.72 -6.11 33.96
C ILE A 13 -6.96 -5.44 33.34
N ALA A 14 -8.16 -5.69 33.89
CA ALA A 14 -9.39 -5.04 33.44
C ALA A 14 -9.44 -3.54 33.82
N ALA A 15 -8.84 -3.15 34.95
CA ALA A 15 -8.86 -1.76 35.42
C ALA A 15 -7.87 -0.83 34.70
N LEU A 16 -6.85 -1.36 34.00
CA LEU A 16 -5.86 -0.53 33.29
C LEU A 16 -6.32 -0.02 31.91
N ASN A 17 -7.48 -0.46 31.42
CA ASN A 17 -7.96 -0.13 30.06
C ASN A 17 -8.95 1.05 29.99
N LEU A 18 -9.14 1.82 31.07
CA LEU A 18 -10.23 2.80 31.16
C LEU A 18 -9.85 4.28 31.13
N SER A 19 -8.59 4.67 30.90
CA SER A 19 -8.25 6.10 30.72
C SER A 19 -6.93 6.32 29.97
N PHE A 20 -6.98 6.28 28.63
CA PHE A 20 -6.03 7.03 27.81
C PHE A 20 -6.82 7.86 26.79
N SER A 21 -7.36 9.00 27.26
CA SER A 21 -7.86 10.03 26.34
C SER A 21 -6.66 10.69 25.70
N ILE A 22 -6.36 10.31 24.45
CA ILE A 22 -5.41 11.04 23.60
C ILE A 22 -6.07 12.40 23.30
N PRO A 23 -5.45 13.54 23.66
CA PRO A 23 -5.96 14.83 23.23
C PRO A 23 -5.87 14.92 21.70
N ASP A 24 -7.00 15.22 21.07
CA ASP A 24 -7.13 15.45 19.63
C ASP A 24 -6.31 16.69 19.24
N GLN A 25 -5.07 16.46 18.81
CA GLN A 25 -4.18 17.52 18.33
C GLN A 25 -4.61 17.87 16.91
N LYS A 26 -5.53 18.83 16.80
CA LYS A 26 -6.00 19.41 15.54
C LYS A 26 -4.81 20.02 14.79
N SER A 27 -4.23 19.22 13.88
CA SER A 27 -3.21 19.66 12.94
C SER A 27 -3.88 20.49 11.83
N ASP A 28 -3.83 21.81 11.97
CA ASP A 28 -4.13 22.76 10.89
C ASP A 28 -3.05 22.67 9.79
N ARG A 29 -3.16 21.65 8.93
CA ARG A 29 -2.62 21.68 7.57
C ARG A 29 -3.75 21.37 6.62
N GLY A 30 -4.50 22.41 6.27
CA GLY A 30 -5.47 22.38 5.20
C GLY A 30 -4.80 22.15 3.86
N VAL A 31 -4.55 20.88 3.50
CA VAL A 31 -4.42 20.50 2.09
C VAL A 31 -5.80 20.70 1.48
N LYS A 32 -5.94 21.73 0.63
CA LYS A 32 -7.13 21.89 -0.21
C LYS A 32 -7.18 20.74 -1.22
N VAL A 33 -7.71 19.60 -0.80
CA VAL A 33 -8.17 18.56 -1.72
C VAL A 33 -9.32 19.20 -2.51
N LYS A 34 -9.12 19.42 -3.81
CA LYS A 34 -10.23 19.73 -4.71
C LYS A 34 -11.23 18.58 -4.58
N LYS A 35 -12.37 18.86 -3.93
CA LYS A 35 -13.53 17.98 -3.92
C LYS A 35 -14.04 17.91 -5.36
N VAL A 36 -13.51 16.96 -6.14
CA VAL A 36 -14.14 16.56 -7.39
C VAL A 36 -15.53 16.08 -7.00
N ALA A 37 -16.55 16.66 -7.64
CA ALA A 37 -17.94 16.35 -7.33
C ALA A 37 -18.15 14.84 -7.33
N SER A 38 -18.54 14.31 -6.17
CA SER A 38 -18.77 12.89 -5.89
C SER A 38 -20.09 12.41 -6.52
N ALA A 39 -20.30 12.72 -7.79
CA ALA A 39 -21.34 12.11 -8.59
C ALA A 39 -20.74 10.80 -9.16
N ASP A 40 -21.29 9.66 -8.73
CA ASP A 40 -20.91 8.29 -9.11
C ASP A 40 -19.69 7.63 -8.46
N LEU A 41 -19.37 7.94 -7.20
CA LEU A 41 -18.73 6.90 -6.37
C LEU A 41 -19.79 5.83 -6.10
N LEU A 42 -19.83 4.79 -6.94
CA LEU A 42 -20.63 3.60 -6.68
C LEU A 42 -20.27 3.12 -5.27
N ALA A 43 -21.22 3.23 -4.33
CA ALA A 43 -21.10 2.75 -2.95
C ALA A 43 -21.14 1.21 -2.88
N VAL A 44 -20.38 0.57 -3.77
CA VAL A 44 -20.32 -0.86 -3.97
C VAL A 44 -18.93 -1.29 -3.55
N LEU A 45 -18.85 -2.01 -2.43
CA LEU A 45 -17.58 -2.53 -1.91
C LEU A 45 -17.12 -3.79 -2.67
N TRP A 46 -18.08 -4.58 -3.15
CA TRP A 46 -17.85 -5.92 -3.67
C TRP A 46 -18.84 -6.23 -4.80
N ARG A 47 -18.41 -7.02 -5.78
CA ARG A 47 -19.26 -7.54 -6.85
C ARG A 47 -19.02 -9.04 -7.04
N GLU A 48 -20.07 -9.76 -7.39
CA GLU A 48 -19.99 -11.17 -7.75
C GLU A 48 -18.92 -11.38 -8.84
N PRO A 49 -17.82 -12.13 -8.55
CA PRO A 49 -16.67 -12.20 -9.44
C PRO A 49 -16.90 -13.05 -10.70
N GLY A 50 -17.99 -13.81 -10.78
CA GLY A 50 -18.26 -14.73 -11.89
C GLY A 50 -17.34 -15.95 -11.83
N ASN A 51 -16.85 -16.42 -12.99
CA ASN A 51 -15.96 -17.59 -13.04
C ASN A 51 -14.54 -17.24 -12.54
N ILE A 52 -14.29 -17.46 -11.24
CA ILE A 52 -13.00 -17.19 -10.59
C ILE A 52 -11.87 -18.00 -11.24
N SER A 53 -12.12 -19.26 -11.62
CA SER A 53 -11.12 -20.14 -12.22
C SER A 53 -10.62 -19.66 -13.60
N ALA A 54 -11.35 -18.76 -14.26
CA ALA A 54 -10.95 -18.15 -15.52
C ALA A 54 -10.12 -16.87 -15.35
N ARG A 55 -9.89 -16.39 -14.12
CA ARG A 55 -9.17 -15.14 -13.87
C ARG A 55 -7.65 -15.30 -14.00
N ASP A 56 -7.02 -14.30 -14.60
CA ASP A 56 -5.57 -14.20 -14.68
C ASP A 56 -5.00 -13.55 -13.41
N LEU A 57 -4.59 -14.37 -12.45
CA LEU A 57 -3.97 -13.88 -11.21
C LEU A 57 -2.54 -13.36 -11.42
N PHE A 58 -1.91 -13.63 -12.56
CA PHE A 58 -0.55 -13.19 -12.80
C PHE A 58 -0.52 -11.69 -13.13
N PHE A 59 -1.33 -11.26 -14.10
CA PHE A 59 -1.42 -9.85 -14.49
C PHE A 59 -2.57 -9.08 -13.80
N GLY A 60 -3.50 -9.78 -13.16
CA GLY A 60 -4.56 -9.18 -12.34
C GLY A 60 -5.54 -8.28 -13.10
N PRO A 61 -6.16 -7.28 -12.44
CA PRO A 61 -7.30 -6.54 -12.98
C PRO A 61 -7.02 -5.82 -14.30
N ALA A 62 -5.83 -5.24 -14.48
CA ALA A 62 -5.49 -4.47 -15.66
C ALA A 62 -4.87 -5.31 -16.79
N GLY A 63 -4.51 -6.57 -16.49
CA GLY A 63 -4.02 -7.53 -17.46
C GLY A 63 -2.65 -7.17 -18.06
N LYS A 64 -2.13 -8.04 -18.93
CA LYS A 64 -0.78 -7.92 -19.50
C LYS A 64 -0.58 -6.63 -20.32
N LYS A 65 -1.65 -6.05 -20.87
CA LYS A 65 -1.56 -4.94 -21.82
C LYS A 65 -1.09 -3.64 -21.16
N HIS A 66 -1.37 -3.43 -19.88
CA HIS A 66 -1.04 -2.21 -19.16
C HIS A 66 0.27 -2.32 -18.34
N LEU A 67 1.03 -3.41 -18.50
CA LEU A 67 2.36 -3.52 -17.92
C LEU A 67 3.19 -2.25 -18.19
N PRO A 68 3.93 -1.74 -17.19
CA PRO A 68 4.93 -0.69 -17.39
C PRO A 68 5.96 -1.16 -18.41
N ARG A 69 6.31 -0.30 -19.38
CA ARG A 69 7.22 -0.66 -20.47
C ARG A 69 8.25 0.42 -20.74
N GLY A 70 9.36 -0.03 -21.31
CA GLY A 70 10.38 0.85 -21.84
C GLY A 70 11.31 1.41 -20.77
N LYS A 71 11.74 2.66 -21.00
CA LYS A 71 12.61 3.39 -20.10
C LYS A 71 11.82 4.03 -18.97
N PHE A 72 12.36 3.95 -17.76
CA PHE A 72 11.75 4.54 -16.57
C PHE A 72 12.58 5.73 -16.11
N LYS A 73 11.93 6.89 -15.99
CA LYS A 73 12.56 8.12 -15.49
C LYS A 73 12.12 8.38 -14.07
N PHE A 74 13.07 8.67 -13.19
CA PHE A 74 12.76 9.09 -11.83
C PHE A 74 12.00 10.43 -11.83
N ILE A 75 11.00 10.56 -10.94
CA ILE A 75 10.27 11.82 -10.71
C ILE A 75 10.63 12.38 -9.34
N GLU A 76 10.28 11.66 -8.27
CA GLU A 76 10.48 12.11 -6.89
C GLU A 76 10.48 10.94 -5.90
N GLU A 77 11.12 11.14 -4.75
CA GLU A 77 11.07 10.23 -3.61
C GLU A 77 9.79 10.50 -2.80
N ASP A 78 9.06 9.44 -2.44
CA ASP A 78 7.88 9.52 -1.59
C ASP A 78 8.30 9.13 -0.16
N LYS A 79 8.46 10.14 0.70
CA LYS A 79 8.99 10.01 2.07
C LYS A 79 7.92 9.67 3.12
N ASP A 80 6.67 9.46 2.71
CA ASP A 80 5.58 9.17 3.64
C ASP A 80 5.56 7.68 4.01
N GLY A 81 5.41 7.33 5.29
CA GLY A 81 5.35 5.93 5.73
C GLY A 81 6.71 5.34 6.07
N THR A 82 6.78 4.00 6.14
CA THR A 82 7.94 3.28 6.71
C THR A 82 8.80 2.55 5.68
N GLN A 83 8.23 2.17 4.53
CA GLN A 83 8.99 1.54 3.45
C GLN A 83 9.44 2.55 2.40
N PRO A 84 10.65 2.41 1.84
CA PRO A 84 11.09 3.23 0.71
C PRO A 84 10.20 3.05 -0.52
N LYS A 85 9.83 4.18 -1.12
CA LYS A 85 9.06 4.25 -2.36
C LYS A 85 9.34 5.54 -3.11
N PHE A 86 9.11 5.52 -4.42
CA PHE A 86 9.35 6.67 -5.28
C PHE A 86 8.42 6.63 -6.50
N LYS A 87 8.30 7.76 -7.18
CA LYS A 87 7.53 7.87 -8.42
C LYS A 87 8.45 7.84 -9.63
N ILE A 88 8.01 7.14 -10.67
CA ILE A 88 8.66 7.10 -11.97
C ILE A 88 7.66 7.43 -13.08
N LYS A 89 8.17 7.80 -14.24
CA LYS A 89 7.42 7.88 -15.49
C LYS A 89 7.95 6.83 -16.46
N ASP A 90 7.07 6.05 -17.08
CA ASP A 90 7.45 5.13 -18.13
C ASP A 90 7.54 5.83 -19.51
N GLU A 91 7.93 5.07 -20.53
CA GLU A 91 8.11 5.59 -21.89
C GLU A 91 6.78 5.99 -22.56
N THR A 92 5.66 5.42 -22.11
CA THR A 92 4.32 5.77 -22.57
C THR A 92 3.75 7.00 -21.86
N GLY A 93 4.48 7.52 -20.87
CA GLY A 93 4.11 8.68 -20.09
C GLY A 93 3.23 8.40 -18.88
N VAL A 94 3.04 7.13 -18.51
CA VAL A 94 2.30 6.74 -17.31
C VAL A 94 3.19 6.90 -16.09
N GLU A 95 2.64 7.51 -15.03
CA GLU A 95 3.33 7.64 -13.75
C GLU A 95 3.03 6.44 -12.86
N TRP A 96 4.08 5.87 -12.28
CA TRP A 96 4.00 4.70 -11.42
C TRP A 96 4.61 4.99 -10.05
N LYS A 97 3.96 4.49 -9.00
CA LYS A 97 4.55 4.42 -7.67
C LYS A 97 5.28 3.09 -7.52
N VAL A 98 6.58 3.15 -7.28
CA VAL A 98 7.43 1.99 -7.05
C VAL A 98 7.61 1.79 -5.55
N LYS A 99 7.28 0.59 -5.08
CA LYS A 99 7.61 0.12 -3.72
C LYS A 99 8.71 -0.91 -3.82
N ILE A 100 9.77 -0.74 -3.04
CA ILE A 100 10.93 -1.64 -3.04
C ILE A 100 11.01 -2.43 -1.73
N GLY A 101 11.68 -3.58 -1.79
CA GLY A 101 11.92 -4.45 -0.64
C GLY A 101 10.96 -5.63 -0.53
N GLN A 102 10.98 -6.27 0.63
CA GLN A 102 10.34 -7.57 0.88
C GLN A 102 8.81 -7.54 0.72
N GLU A 103 8.18 -6.37 0.84
CA GLU A 103 6.73 -6.23 0.77
C GLU A 103 6.14 -6.22 -0.65
N ALA A 104 6.97 -6.03 -1.68
CA ALA A 104 6.49 -5.94 -3.07
C ALA A 104 5.78 -7.22 -3.54
N GLN A 105 6.27 -8.39 -3.14
CA GLN A 105 5.66 -9.68 -3.48
C GLN A 105 4.33 -9.94 -2.75
N PRO A 106 4.27 -9.89 -1.39
CA PRO A 106 3.03 -10.16 -0.67
C PRO A 106 1.94 -9.13 -0.98
N GLU A 107 2.27 -7.85 -1.18
CA GLU A 107 1.30 -6.84 -1.60
C GLU A 107 0.68 -7.20 -2.96
N THR A 108 1.53 -7.54 -3.95
CA THR A 108 1.03 -7.94 -5.27
C THR A 108 0.12 -9.16 -5.13
N ALA A 109 0.53 -10.21 -4.42
CA ALA A 109 -0.27 -11.42 -4.24
C ALA A 109 -1.62 -11.15 -3.54
N ALA A 110 -1.62 -10.36 -2.47
CA ALA A 110 -2.84 -10.02 -1.73
C ALA A 110 -3.84 -9.25 -2.60
N THR A 111 -3.37 -8.26 -3.36
CA THR A 111 -4.20 -7.49 -4.31
C THR A 111 -4.83 -8.42 -5.36
N ARG A 112 -4.10 -9.42 -5.87
CA ARG A 112 -4.65 -10.40 -6.83
C ARG A 112 -5.74 -11.26 -6.22
N LEU A 113 -5.56 -11.73 -4.99
CA LEU A 113 -6.55 -12.55 -4.30
C LEU A 113 -7.84 -11.77 -4.03
N LEU A 114 -7.73 -10.54 -3.51
CA LEU A 114 -8.89 -9.66 -3.28
C LEU A 114 -9.66 -9.39 -4.56
N TRP A 115 -8.95 -9.04 -5.64
CA TRP A 115 -9.57 -8.85 -6.94
C TRP A 115 -10.28 -10.10 -7.45
N ALA A 116 -9.65 -11.27 -7.31
CA ALA A 116 -10.19 -12.53 -7.79
C ALA A 116 -11.54 -12.88 -7.16
N VAL A 117 -11.70 -12.58 -5.86
CA VAL A 117 -12.91 -12.86 -5.11
C VAL A 117 -13.96 -11.74 -5.17
N GLY A 118 -13.74 -10.71 -5.99
CA GLY A 118 -14.78 -9.71 -6.30
C GLY A 118 -14.64 -8.34 -5.65
N TYR A 119 -13.55 -8.09 -4.90
CA TYR A 119 -13.24 -6.75 -4.42
C TYR A 119 -12.61 -5.90 -5.54
N PHE A 120 -12.79 -4.59 -5.44
CA PHE A 120 -12.00 -3.65 -6.23
C PHE A 120 -10.58 -3.63 -5.67
N ALA A 121 -9.60 -3.71 -6.57
CA ALA A 121 -8.20 -3.70 -6.20
C ALA A 121 -7.40 -2.93 -7.26
N ASP A 122 -6.32 -2.31 -6.82
CA ASP A 122 -5.51 -1.44 -7.67
C ASP A 122 -4.74 -2.21 -8.74
N GLU A 123 -4.35 -1.48 -9.77
CA GLU A 123 -3.38 -1.94 -10.75
C GLU A 123 -1.98 -1.96 -10.14
N VAL A 124 -1.48 -3.17 -9.90
CA VAL A 124 -0.14 -3.41 -9.35
C VAL A 124 0.59 -4.42 -10.22
N TYR A 125 1.88 -4.20 -10.50
CA TYR A 125 2.74 -5.17 -11.17
C TYR A 125 4.02 -5.42 -10.36
N TYR A 126 4.35 -6.70 -10.21
CA TYR A 126 5.63 -7.10 -9.67
C TYR A 126 6.68 -7.16 -10.78
N LEU A 127 7.79 -6.44 -10.57
CA LEU A 127 8.97 -6.52 -11.41
C LEU A 127 10.13 -7.01 -10.54
N SER A 128 10.73 -8.14 -10.90
CA SER A 128 11.88 -8.68 -10.18
C SER A 128 13.11 -7.77 -10.24
N LYS A 129 13.18 -6.95 -11.29
CA LYS A 129 14.20 -5.92 -11.47
C LYS A 129 13.62 -4.72 -12.17
N LEU A 130 13.95 -3.54 -11.67
CA LEU A 130 13.61 -2.26 -12.28
C LEU A 130 14.90 -1.46 -12.47
N ARG A 131 15.10 -0.90 -13.67
CA ARG A 131 16.17 0.07 -13.94
C ARG A 131 15.55 1.43 -14.16
N VAL A 132 16.00 2.41 -13.39
CA VAL A 132 15.46 3.77 -13.41
C VAL A 132 16.59 4.73 -13.76
N GLU A 133 16.37 5.54 -14.79
CA GLU A 133 17.29 6.59 -15.21
C GLU A 133 17.30 7.71 -14.15
N ASN A 134 18.50 8.24 -13.87
CA ASN A 134 18.75 9.34 -12.92
C ASN A 134 18.33 9.04 -11.47
N TYR A 135 18.30 7.77 -11.07
CA TYR A 135 17.94 7.37 -9.70
C TYR A 135 19.03 7.73 -8.67
N GLU A 136 20.31 7.71 -9.05
CA GLU A 136 21.44 7.97 -8.14
C GLU A 136 21.51 9.42 -7.67
N GLU A 137 21.02 10.38 -8.47
CA GLU A 137 20.94 11.79 -8.10
C GLU A 137 19.87 12.04 -7.01
N ALA A 138 18.96 11.08 -6.81
CA ALA A 138 17.82 11.19 -5.91
C ALA A 138 18.00 10.49 -4.55
N GLN A 139 19.10 9.77 -4.32
CA GLN A 139 19.36 9.11 -3.04
C GLN A 139 19.71 10.14 -1.95
N PRO A 140 19.03 10.14 -0.78
CA PRO A 140 19.63 10.70 0.42
C PRO A 140 20.90 9.89 0.75
N ARG A 141 21.98 10.55 1.19
CA ARG A 141 23.21 9.90 1.69
C ARG A 141 22.97 9.10 2.98
N SER A 142 22.17 8.04 2.91
CA SER A 142 21.95 7.09 4.00
C SER A 142 22.31 5.71 3.48
N GLY A 143 23.52 5.27 3.84
CA GLY A 143 24.20 4.08 3.34
C GLY A 143 23.53 2.76 3.68
N THR A 144 22.35 2.50 3.14
CA THR A 144 21.68 1.21 3.22
C THR A 144 21.75 0.56 1.85
N ASN A 145 22.73 -0.32 1.67
CA ASN A 145 22.85 -1.16 0.48
C ASN A 145 21.64 -2.11 0.44
N LEU A 146 20.72 -1.86 -0.49
CA LEU A 146 19.64 -2.77 -0.84
C LEU A 146 20.14 -3.66 -2.00
N CYS A 147 20.74 -4.79 -1.63
CA CYS A 147 20.99 -5.93 -2.53
C CYS A 147 19.80 -6.90 -2.47
#